data_AF-A0A3E1KD83-F1
#
_entry.id   AF-A0A3E1KD83-F1
#
_cell.length_a   1.000
_cell.length_b   1.000
_cell.length_c   1.000
_cell.angle_alpha   90.00
_cell.angle_beta   90.00
_cell.angle_gamma   90.00
#
_symmetry.space_group_name_H-M   'P 1'
#
loop_
_entity.id
_entity.type
_entity.pdbx_description
1 polymer ?
#
loop_
_entity_poly.entity_id
_entity_poly.type
_entity_poly.pdbx_seq_one_letter_code
_entity_poly.pdbx_strand_id
1 'polypeptide(L)'
;YLAKLGTTEAIQMLEGRSAVDPNVIGSNSFYAMYFEEEQKWMNVSTGGGHPSMREETNPGRIAELNDAREVRLERQQKATQFHADDPHRAITRSPFTASVDGVSDQMQAPTKLADIGPDHRNYPLLQQVRAGVGAIDAQAGRTHDESSERLIASVMTLARQHNLDRVDHVVLSNQTAEHPAGRTVFVVQGELNNPAHLRAAMPTDVAVRTPVEQSLQQLETASVERQQALAQSQQQDMDNRTRENAT
;
A
#
# COMPACT_ATOMS: atom_id res chain seq x y z
N TYR A 1 39.45 -34.86 -8.90
CA TYR A 1 38.19 -35.63 -9.07
C TYR A 1 37.09 -34.60 -9.21
N LEU A 2 36.66 -34.33 -10.45
CA LEU A 2 35.62 -33.34 -10.76
C LEU A 2 34.27 -33.93 -10.37
N ALA A 3 33.71 -33.50 -9.23
CA ALA A 3 32.32 -33.73 -8.95
C ALA A 3 31.50 -33.00 -10.02
N LYS A 4 30.72 -33.78 -10.77
CA LYS A 4 29.73 -33.26 -11.72
C LYS A 4 28.66 -32.54 -10.91
N LEU A 5 28.86 -31.25 -10.64
CA LEU A 5 27.76 -30.38 -10.24
C LEU A 5 26.81 -30.32 -11.44
N GLY A 6 25.65 -30.94 -11.29
CA GLY A 6 24.64 -30.98 -12.35
C GLY A 6 24.15 -29.57 -12.66
N THR A 7 23.81 -29.33 -13.92
CA THR A 7 23.17 -28.07 -14.36
C THR A 7 21.94 -27.70 -13.51
N THR A 8 21.33 -28.66 -12.82
CA THR A 8 20.16 -28.51 -11.94
C THR A 8 20.49 -27.87 -10.59
N GLU A 9 21.65 -28.16 -9.97
CA GLU A 9 22.04 -27.55 -8.69
C GLU A 9 22.39 -26.07 -8.87
N ALA A 10 23.06 -25.73 -9.97
CA ALA A 10 23.35 -24.34 -10.32
C ALA A 10 22.07 -23.52 -10.56
N ILE A 11 21.02 -24.14 -11.12
CA ILE A 11 19.71 -23.48 -11.36
C ILE A 11 18.92 -23.33 -10.06
N GLN A 12 19.02 -24.26 -9.12
CA GLN A 12 18.32 -24.17 -7.83
C GLN A 12 18.94 -23.10 -6.90
N MET A 13 20.24 -22.83 -7.06
CA MET A 13 20.92 -21.70 -6.43
C MET A 13 20.52 -20.32 -7.02
N LEU A 14 19.82 -20.27 -8.16
CA LEU A 14 19.42 -19.01 -8.82
C LEU A 14 18.16 -18.34 -8.24
N GLU A 15 17.37 -19.02 -7.39
CA GLU A 15 16.08 -18.48 -6.90
C GLU A 15 16.19 -17.58 -5.65
N GLY A 16 17.40 -17.39 -5.10
CA GLY A 16 17.62 -16.68 -3.83
C GLY A 16 18.53 -15.46 -3.95
N ARG A 17 18.04 -14.37 -4.53
CA ARG A 17 18.56 -12.97 -4.46
C ARG A 17 19.99 -12.77 -3.89
N SER A 18 20.93 -12.66 -4.82
CA SER A 18 22.40 -12.44 -4.76
C SER A 18 22.93 -11.19 -4.01
N ALA A 19 22.39 -10.79 -2.86
CA ALA A 19 22.95 -9.69 -2.05
C ALA A 19 23.48 -10.11 -0.66
N VAL A 20 23.03 -11.26 -0.15
CA VAL A 20 23.27 -11.68 1.23
C VAL A 20 24.23 -12.87 1.35
N ASP A 21 24.51 -13.58 0.26
CA ASP A 21 25.44 -14.70 0.25
C ASP A 21 26.90 -14.19 0.16
N PRO A 22 27.77 -14.49 1.14
CA PRO A 22 29.17 -14.12 1.09
C PRO A 22 29.96 -14.82 -0.03
N ASN A 23 29.50 -15.99 -0.49
CA ASN A 23 30.18 -16.82 -1.49
C ASN A 23 29.82 -16.46 -2.93
N VAL A 24 28.91 -15.50 -3.16
CA VAL A 24 28.49 -15.07 -4.50
C VAL A 24 28.74 -13.57 -4.69
N ILE A 25 29.57 -13.22 -5.67
CA ILE A 25 29.98 -11.83 -5.93
C ILE A 25 29.75 -11.48 -7.40
N GLY A 26 28.78 -10.60 -7.67
CA GLY A 26 28.58 -10.08 -9.02
C GLY A 26 27.11 -9.76 -9.32
N SER A 27 26.81 -9.70 -10.61
CA SER A 27 25.49 -9.44 -11.15
C SER A 27 24.76 -10.74 -11.49
N ASN A 28 23.44 -10.67 -11.73
CA ASN A 28 22.63 -11.85 -12.05
C ASN A 28 23.12 -12.66 -13.26
N SER A 29 23.77 -12.01 -14.24
CA SER A 29 24.20 -12.65 -15.48
C SER A 29 25.68 -13.03 -15.50
N PHE A 30 26.49 -12.37 -14.66
CA PHE A 30 27.93 -12.58 -14.52
C PHE A 30 28.31 -12.41 -13.06
N TYR A 31 28.72 -13.52 -12.43
CA TYR A 31 29.12 -13.54 -11.03
C TYR A 31 30.27 -14.52 -10.79
N ALA A 32 31.02 -14.30 -9.72
CA ALA A 32 31.99 -15.22 -9.19
C ALA A 32 31.38 -15.99 -8.01
N MET A 33 31.59 -17.29 -7.97
CA MET A 33 31.18 -18.17 -6.88
C MET A 33 32.41 -18.78 -6.20
N TYR A 34 32.44 -18.71 -4.87
CA TYR A 34 33.51 -19.30 -4.06
C TYR A 34 33.18 -20.74 -3.67
N PHE A 35 34.11 -21.65 -3.94
CA PHE A 35 34.02 -23.05 -3.52
C PHE A 35 34.91 -23.26 -2.30
N GLU A 36 34.30 -23.41 -1.12
CA GLU A 36 35.02 -23.49 0.14
C GLU A 36 35.90 -24.74 0.26
N GLU A 37 35.44 -25.89 -0.23
CA GLU A 37 36.21 -27.15 -0.19
C GLU A 37 37.50 -27.06 -1.02
N GLU A 38 37.43 -26.35 -2.15
CA GLU A 38 38.53 -26.23 -3.10
C GLU A 38 39.28 -24.90 -2.99
N GLN A 39 38.82 -23.99 -2.11
CA GLN A 39 39.37 -22.65 -1.89
C GLN A 39 39.58 -21.84 -3.18
N LYS A 40 38.65 -21.98 -4.14
CA LYS A 40 38.78 -21.38 -5.48
C LYS A 40 37.56 -20.59 -5.90
N TRP A 41 37.79 -19.65 -6.82
CA TRP A 41 36.74 -18.86 -7.44
C TRP A 41 36.39 -19.40 -8.82
N MET A 42 35.09 -19.43 -9.12
CA MET A 42 34.57 -19.83 -10.41
C MET A 42 33.68 -18.72 -10.96
N ASN A 43 34.03 -18.17 -12.11
CA ASN A 43 33.20 -17.23 -12.84
C ASN A 43 32.09 -17.98 -13.56
N VAL A 44 30.85 -17.57 -13.32
CA VAL A 44 29.65 -18.09 -13.95
C VAL A 44 29.04 -17.01 -14.83
N SER A 45 28.79 -17.37 -16.09
CA SER A 45 28.06 -16.54 -17.05
C SER A 45 26.83 -17.29 -17.52
N THR A 46 25.65 -16.72 -17.30
CA THR A 46 24.35 -17.29 -17.72
C THR A 46 23.82 -16.66 -19.01
N GLY A 47 24.54 -15.71 -19.61
CA GLY A 47 24.20 -15.14 -20.92
C GLY A 47 24.56 -16.06 -22.09
N GLY A 48 23.63 -16.27 -23.03
CA GLY A 48 23.90 -16.97 -24.30
C GLY A 48 23.28 -18.37 -24.46
N GLY A 49 22.31 -18.76 -23.64
CA GLY A 49 21.55 -20.01 -23.80
C GLY A 49 22.14 -21.23 -23.09
N HIS A 50 23.40 -21.17 -22.65
CA HIS A 50 24.01 -22.16 -21.76
C HIS A 50 24.83 -21.49 -20.65
N PRO A 51 24.69 -21.91 -19.39
CA PRO A 51 25.58 -21.45 -18.33
C PRO A 51 26.99 -21.96 -18.61
N SER A 52 27.96 -21.05 -18.61
CA SER A 52 29.38 -21.39 -18.65
C SER A 52 30.02 -21.08 -17.31
N MET A 53 30.89 -21.97 -16.87
CA MET A 53 31.59 -21.88 -15.60
C MET A 53 33.08 -22.07 -15.83
N ARG A 54 33.89 -21.12 -15.39
CA ARG A 54 35.34 -21.13 -15.58
C ARG A 54 36.03 -20.71 -14.31
N GLU A 55 37.11 -21.41 -13.96
CA GLU A 55 37.96 -21.03 -12.83
C GLU A 55 38.58 -19.64 -13.05
N GLU A 56 38.55 -18.81 -12.01
CA GLU A 56 39.26 -17.54 -11.97
C GLU A 56 40.70 -17.80 -11.52
N THR A 57 41.64 -17.51 -12.41
CA THR A 57 43.08 -17.74 -12.18
C THR A 57 43.87 -16.43 -12.06
N ASN A 58 43.24 -15.28 -12.29
CA ASN A 58 43.91 -13.99 -12.18
C ASN A 58 44.13 -13.64 -10.69
N PRO A 59 45.38 -13.52 -10.22
CA PRO A 59 45.67 -13.29 -8.80
C PRO A 59 45.12 -11.95 -8.28
N GLY A 60 45.11 -10.90 -9.11
CA GLY A 60 44.56 -9.60 -8.69
C GLY A 60 43.04 -9.68 -8.49
N ARG A 61 42.36 -10.41 -9.36
CA ARG A 61 40.91 -10.61 -9.25
C ARG A 61 40.53 -11.50 -8.08
N ILE A 62 41.29 -12.57 -7.83
CA ILE A 62 41.09 -13.45 -6.67
C ILE A 62 41.22 -12.66 -5.37
N ALA A 63 42.21 -11.77 -5.26
CA ALA A 63 42.39 -10.93 -4.08
C ALA A 63 41.17 -10.01 -3.84
N GLU A 64 40.69 -9.31 -4.89
CA GLU A 64 39.48 -8.48 -4.79
C GLU A 64 38.24 -9.28 -4.33
N LEU A 65 38.08 -10.50 -4.85
CA LEU A 65 36.95 -11.35 -4.50
C LEU A 65 37.05 -11.87 -3.06
N ASN A 66 38.25 -12.20 -2.59
CA ASN A 66 38.49 -12.57 -1.20
C ASN A 66 38.18 -11.42 -0.24
N ASP A 67 38.68 -10.21 -0.53
CA ASP A 67 38.41 -9.00 0.27
C ASP A 67 36.89 -8.74 0.36
N ALA A 68 36.19 -8.85 -0.77
CA ALA A 68 34.75 -8.66 -0.82
C ALA A 68 33.98 -9.75 -0.05
N ARG A 69 34.45 -11.00 -0.08
CA ARG A 69 33.89 -12.09 0.73
C ARG A 69 34.11 -11.87 2.22
N GLU A 70 35.30 -11.43 2.63
CA GLU A 70 35.61 -11.13 4.03
C GLU A 70 34.68 -10.05 4.60
N VAL A 71 34.47 -8.96 3.87
CA VAL A 71 33.53 -7.89 4.28
C VAL A 71 32.11 -8.42 4.45
N ARG A 72 31.67 -9.34 3.58
CA ARG A 72 30.32 -9.92 3.69
C ARG A 72 30.21 -10.88 4.86
N LEU A 73 31.23 -11.68 5.13
CA LEU A 73 31.28 -12.53 6.32
C LEU A 73 31.24 -11.69 7.59
N GLU A 74 32.00 -10.60 7.66
CA GLU A 74 31.97 -9.67 8.79
C GLU A 74 30.59 -9.04 8.98
N ARG A 75 29.95 -8.58 7.88
CA ARG A 75 28.58 -8.04 7.92
C ARG A 75 27.57 -9.07 8.40
N GLN A 76 27.69 -10.33 7.95
CA GLN A 76 26.81 -11.42 8.37
C GLN A 76 26.97 -11.71 9.87
N GLN A 77 28.20 -11.74 10.37
CA GLN A 77 28.47 -11.89 11.80
C GLN A 77 27.89 -10.73 12.62
N LYS A 78 28.16 -9.48 12.22
CA LYS A 78 27.64 -8.29 12.90
C LYS A 78 26.11 -8.21 12.87
N ALA A 79 25.48 -8.65 11.78
CA ALA A 79 24.03 -8.71 11.67
C ALA A 79 23.38 -9.72 12.64
N THR A 80 24.14 -10.65 13.23
CA THR A 80 23.61 -11.59 14.23
C THR A 80 23.96 -11.20 15.67
N GLN A 81 24.81 -10.19 15.85
CA GLN A 81 25.23 -9.70 17.16
C GLN A 81 24.24 -8.67 17.71
N PHE A 82 23.01 -9.10 17.96
CA PHE A 82 22.04 -8.34 18.75
C PHE A 82 22.08 -8.78 20.21
N HIS A 83 22.18 -7.84 21.15
CA HIS A 83 22.13 -8.16 22.57
C HIS A 83 20.72 -8.65 22.98
N ALA A 84 20.65 -9.70 23.81
CA ALA A 84 19.38 -10.26 24.26
C ALA A 84 18.55 -9.25 25.07
N ASP A 85 19.22 -8.36 25.80
CA ASP A 85 18.61 -7.36 26.68
C ASP A 85 18.44 -5.98 26.04
N ASP A 86 18.54 -5.85 24.71
CA ASP A 86 18.32 -4.56 24.03
C ASP A 86 16.85 -4.10 24.18
N PRO A 87 16.56 -3.04 24.98
CA PRO A 87 15.20 -2.56 25.22
C PRO A 87 14.55 -1.94 23.97
N HIS A 88 15.33 -1.69 22.92
CA HIS A 88 14.90 -1.03 21.70
C HIS A 88 14.69 -2.02 20.53
N ARG A 89 14.24 -3.25 20.82
CA ARG A 89 13.76 -4.22 19.81
C ARG A 89 12.48 -3.79 19.09
N ALA A 90 11.77 -2.77 19.57
CA ALA A 90 10.66 -2.21 18.83
C ALA A 90 11.21 -1.50 17.59
N ILE A 91 10.87 -2.01 16.40
CA ILE A 91 11.16 -1.39 15.11
C ILE A 91 10.52 0.00 15.13
N THR A 92 11.26 0.99 15.60
CA THR A 92 10.86 2.38 15.51
C THR A 92 10.87 2.68 14.03
N ARG A 93 9.69 3.00 13.46
CA ARG A 93 9.57 3.39 12.06
C ARG A 93 10.62 4.44 11.78
N SER A 94 11.59 4.12 10.92
CA SER A 94 12.68 5.04 10.60
C SER A 94 12.06 6.38 10.17
N PRO A 95 12.54 7.51 10.70
CA PRO A 95 12.07 8.82 10.24
C PRO A 95 12.34 8.90 8.74
N PHE A 96 11.30 9.21 7.98
CA PHE A 96 11.33 9.27 6.53
C PHE A 96 12.35 10.33 6.10
N THR A 97 13.40 9.92 5.38
CA THR A 97 14.30 10.86 4.70
C THR A 97 13.50 11.51 3.57
N ALA A 98 13.12 12.77 3.76
CA ALA A 98 12.49 13.58 2.73
C ALA A 98 13.51 13.87 1.61
N SER A 99 13.59 12.95 0.65
CA SER A 99 14.19 13.21 -0.66
C SER A 99 13.09 13.69 -1.59
N VAL A 100 13.18 14.96 -1.95
CA VAL A 100 12.39 15.62 -2.99
C VAL A 100 12.70 14.96 -4.35
N ASP A 101 11.75 14.24 -4.93
CA ASP A 101 11.12 14.54 -6.22
C ASP A 101 10.12 13.42 -6.59
N GLY A 102 9.00 13.82 -7.17
CA GLY A 102 7.75 13.06 -7.14
C GLY A 102 7.80 11.67 -7.79
N VAL A 103 7.51 10.63 -7.00
CA VAL A 103 6.74 9.42 -7.36
C VAL A 103 6.63 8.51 -6.13
N SER A 104 5.68 8.78 -5.21
CA SER A 104 5.02 7.75 -4.35
C SER A 104 4.11 8.37 -3.27
N ASP A 105 3.17 9.24 -3.66
CA ASP A 105 2.08 9.67 -2.77
C ASP A 105 0.85 8.73 -2.81
N GLN A 106 0.90 7.65 -3.60
CA GLN A 106 -0.26 6.75 -3.78
C GLN A 106 -0.45 5.69 -2.69
N MET A 107 0.37 5.68 -1.62
CA MET A 107 0.29 4.64 -0.57
C MET A 107 0.21 5.17 0.86
N GLN A 108 0.18 6.49 1.08
CA GLN A 108 -0.09 7.01 2.42
C GLN A 108 -1.57 7.37 2.53
N ALA A 109 -2.26 6.71 3.46
CA ALA A 109 -3.65 7.05 3.76
C ALA A 109 -3.72 8.53 4.20
N PRO A 110 -4.65 9.32 3.64
CA PRO A 110 -4.74 10.74 3.96
C PRO A 110 -4.98 10.90 5.45
N THR A 111 -4.19 11.75 6.10
CA THR A 111 -4.32 12.01 7.55
C THR A 111 -5.15 13.28 7.77
N LYS A 112 -5.18 14.18 6.80
CA LYS A 112 -5.99 15.40 6.77
C LYS A 112 -6.82 15.46 5.49
N LEU A 113 -7.94 16.20 5.55
CA LEU A 113 -8.75 16.47 4.35
C LEU A 113 -8.00 17.27 3.28
N ALA A 114 -6.97 18.02 3.66
CA ALA A 114 -6.10 18.76 2.74
C ALA A 114 -5.17 17.84 1.92
N ASP A 115 -4.88 16.63 2.39
CA ASP A 115 -4.02 15.66 1.69
C ASP A 115 -4.76 15.06 0.48
N ILE A 116 -6.09 15.16 0.45
CA ILE A 116 -6.92 14.76 -0.68
C ILE A 116 -6.90 15.90 -1.71
N GLY A 117 -5.86 15.90 -2.55
CA GLY A 117 -5.68 16.83 -3.67
C GLY A 117 -6.38 16.39 -4.97
N PRO A 118 -6.32 17.20 -6.05
CA PRO A 118 -7.00 16.94 -7.33
C PRO A 118 -6.70 15.57 -7.96
N ASP A 119 -5.50 15.05 -7.75
CA ASP A 119 -5.06 13.76 -8.29
C ASP A 119 -5.54 12.57 -7.44
N HIS A 120 -6.19 12.82 -6.29
CA HIS A 120 -6.68 11.79 -5.39
C HIS A 120 -8.05 11.25 -5.83
N ARG A 121 -8.22 9.92 -5.81
CA ARG A 121 -9.48 9.23 -6.19
C ARG A 121 -10.73 9.71 -5.46
N ASN A 122 -10.57 10.18 -4.22
CA ASN A 122 -11.67 10.68 -3.38
C ASN A 122 -11.89 12.20 -3.51
N TYR A 123 -11.13 12.90 -4.35
CA TYR A 123 -11.26 14.35 -4.53
C TYR A 123 -12.63 14.79 -5.04
N PRO A 124 -13.26 14.13 -6.03
CA PRO A 124 -14.60 14.52 -6.47
C PRO A 124 -15.64 14.39 -5.34
N LEU A 125 -15.54 13.31 -4.57
CA LEU A 125 -16.40 13.07 -3.41
C LEU A 125 -16.19 14.14 -2.33
N LEU A 126 -14.92 14.51 -2.06
CA LEU A 126 -14.60 15.57 -1.11
C LEU A 126 -15.24 16.90 -1.52
N GLN A 127 -15.16 17.28 -2.79
CA GLN A 127 -15.73 18.53 -3.29
C GLN A 127 -17.26 18.56 -3.14
N GLN A 128 -17.91 17.47 -3.49
CA GLN A 128 -19.36 17.31 -3.33
C GLN A 128 -19.80 17.43 -1.87
N VAL A 129 -19.11 16.73 -0.96
CA VAL A 129 -19.42 16.78 0.47
C VAL A 129 -19.12 18.16 1.06
N ARG A 130 -18.01 18.80 0.67
CA ARG A 130 -17.69 20.18 1.06
C ARG A 130 -18.77 21.17 0.67
N ALA A 131 -19.29 21.07 -0.56
CA ALA A 131 -20.39 21.91 -1.01
C ALA A 131 -21.67 21.69 -0.18
N GLY A 132 -22.03 20.42 0.08
CA GLY A 132 -23.20 20.07 0.88
C GLY A 132 -23.10 20.55 2.34
N VAL A 133 -21.96 20.31 3.00
CA VAL A 133 -21.71 20.76 4.37
C VAL A 133 -21.63 22.29 4.45
N GLY A 134 -21.00 22.95 3.47
CA GLY A 134 -20.97 24.41 3.38
C GLY A 134 -22.37 25.03 3.26
N ALA A 135 -23.29 24.37 2.55
CA ALA A 135 -24.69 24.79 2.50
C ALA A 135 -25.39 24.65 3.86
N ILE A 136 -25.12 23.57 4.61
CA ILE A 136 -25.62 23.38 5.98
C ILE A 136 -25.10 24.47 6.91
N ASP A 137 -23.81 24.80 6.85
CA ASP A 137 -23.22 25.84 7.69
C ASP A 137 -23.76 27.23 7.35
N ALA A 138 -23.92 27.53 6.06
CA ALA A 138 -24.54 28.78 5.61
C ALA A 138 -25.99 28.91 6.11
N GLN A 139 -26.78 27.83 6.06
CA GLN A 139 -28.14 27.81 6.61
C GLN A 139 -28.16 28.03 8.13
N ALA A 140 -27.13 27.56 8.84
CA ALA A 140 -26.96 27.80 10.26
C ALA A 140 -26.35 29.18 10.59
N GLY A 141 -25.99 29.99 9.59
CA GLY A 141 -25.32 31.28 9.79
C GLY A 141 -23.90 31.15 10.34
N ARG A 142 -23.24 30.01 10.11
CA ARG A 142 -21.89 29.72 10.60
C ARG A 142 -20.89 29.68 9.46
N THR A 143 -19.64 29.97 9.79
CA THR A 143 -18.51 29.70 8.90
C THR A 143 -17.98 28.30 9.14
N HIS A 144 -17.39 27.71 8.11
CA HIS A 144 -16.71 26.43 8.17
C HIS A 144 -15.67 26.38 9.31
N ASP A 145 -15.76 25.38 10.18
CA ASP A 145 -14.90 25.21 11.36
C ASP A 145 -14.39 23.76 11.51
N GLU A 146 -13.73 23.44 12.63
CA GLU A 146 -13.25 22.08 12.90
C GLU A 146 -14.37 21.03 12.96
N SER A 147 -15.56 21.41 13.40
CA SER A 147 -16.71 20.51 13.45
C SER A 147 -17.20 20.22 12.03
N SER A 148 -17.16 21.21 11.14
CA SER A 148 -17.44 21.04 9.71
C SER A 148 -16.43 20.11 9.03
N GLU A 149 -15.13 20.22 9.35
CA GLU A 149 -14.10 19.28 8.86
C GLU A 149 -14.39 17.83 9.33
N ARG A 150 -14.70 17.63 10.61
CA ARG A 150 -15.06 16.29 11.15
C ARG A 150 -16.33 15.74 10.49
N LEU A 151 -17.32 16.60 10.28
CA LEU A 151 -18.56 16.23 9.58
C LEU A 151 -18.29 15.80 8.15
N ILE A 152 -17.46 16.54 7.40
CA ILE A 152 -17.07 16.17 6.03
C ILE A 152 -16.40 14.80 6.01
N ALA A 153 -15.39 14.59 6.86
CA ALA A 153 -14.66 13.33 6.90
C ALA A 153 -15.58 12.14 7.25
N SER A 154 -16.47 12.31 8.22
CA SER A 154 -17.45 11.31 8.62
C SER A 154 -18.46 11.01 7.50
N VAL A 155 -18.96 12.04 6.82
CA VAL A 155 -19.91 11.91 5.69
C VAL A 155 -19.27 11.19 4.50
N MET A 156 -18.02 11.53 4.15
CA MET A 156 -17.28 10.82 3.11
C MET A 156 -17.15 9.33 3.42
N THR A 157 -16.83 9.02 4.67
CA THR A 157 -16.67 7.64 5.16
C THR A 157 -17.98 6.87 5.06
N LEU A 158 -19.08 7.46 5.52
CA LEU A 158 -20.42 6.87 5.41
C LEU A 158 -20.84 6.62 3.97
N ALA A 159 -20.56 7.57 3.07
CA ALA A 159 -20.80 7.37 1.66
C ALA A 159 -20.07 6.13 1.14
N ARG A 160 -18.82 5.92 1.55
CA ARG A 160 -18.06 4.74 1.13
C ARG A 160 -18.56 3.44 1.74
N GLN A 161 -18.88 3.42 3.02
CA GLN A 161 -19.43 2.25 3.70
C GLN A 161 -20.77 1.78 3.10
N HIS A 162 -21.59 2.72 2.62
CA HIS A 162 -22.88 2.42 1.99
C HIS A 162 -22.83 2.28 0.48
N ASN A 163 -21.65 2.08 -0.10
CA ASN A 163 -21.49 1.88 -1.54
C ASN A 163 -22.05 3.02 -2.42
N LEU A 164 -22.08 4.25 -1.87
CA LEU A 164 -22.35 5.44 -2.65
C LEU A 164 -21.10 5.77 -3.46
N ASP A 165 -21.30 6.14 -4.72
CA ASP A 165 -20.25 6.53 -5.66
C ASP A 165 -20.05 8.05 -5.67
N ARG A 166 -21.13 8.80 -5.39
CA ARG A 166 -21.14 10.25 -5.31
C ARG A 166 -22.10 10.71 -4.22
N VAL A 167 -21.99 11.98 -3.86
CA VAL A 167 -22.90 12.63 -2.90
C VAL A 167 -23.54 13.82 -3.60
N ASP A 168 -24.80 13.67 -3.95
CA ASP A 168 -25.55 14.75 -4.62
C ASP A 168 -26.14 15.70 -3.57
N HIS A 169 -26.52 15.19 -2.39
CA HIS A 169 -27.04 15.99 -1.29
C HIS A 169 -26.50 15.53 0.08
N VAL A 170 -26.18 16.51 0.93
CA VAL A 170 -25.98 16.31 2.38
C VAL A 170 -27.05 17.13 3.09
N VAL A 171 -27.92 16.48 3.86
CA VAL A 171 -29.07 17.14 4.50
C VAL A 171 -29.20 16.71 5.95
N LEU A 172 -29.78 17.59 6.76
CA LEU A 172 -30.06 17.32 8.17
C LEU A 172 -31.50 16.85 8.37
N SER A 173 -31.75 16.05 9.41
CA SER A 173 -33.09 15.61 9.77
C SER A 173 -33.99 16.79 10.15
N ASN A 174 -35.25 16.74 9.73
CA ASN A 174 -36.27 17.66 10.20
C ASN A 174 -36.62 17.39 11.68
N GLN A 175 -37.19 18.41 12.33
CA GLN A 175 -37.75 18.23 13.67
C GLN A 175 -38.96 17.29 13.63
N THR A 176 -39.02 16.38 14.59
CA THR A 176 -40.14 15.44 14.81
C THR A 176 -40.64 15.59 16.25
N ALA A 177 -41.73 14.90 16.60
CA ALA A 177 -42.22 14.88 17.98
C ALA A 177 -41.21 14.29 18.97
N GLU A 178 -40.35 13.37 18.51
CA GLU A 178 -39.39 12.66 19.36
C GLU A 178 -37.97 13.22 19.28
N HIS A 179 -37.61 13.89 18.18
CA HIS A 179 -36.23 14.31 17.92
C HIS A 179 -36.15 15.75 17.39
N PRO A 180 -35.16 16.53 17.85
CA PRO A 180 -34.91 17.86 17.31
C PRO A 180 -34.43 17.81 15.85
N ALA A 181 -34.56 18.94 15.14
CA ALA A 181 -33.91 19.10 13.84
C ALA A 181 -32.39 18.92 13.97
N GLY A 182 -31.75 18.39 12.93
CA GLY A 182 -30.30 18.18 12.91
C GLY A 182 -29.78 17.00 13.72
N ARG A 183 -30.66 16.17 14.33
CA ARG A 183 -30.27 14.95 15.04
C ARG A 183 -29.48 13.97 14.17
N THR A 184 -29.84 13.85 12.90
CA THR A 184 -29.25 12.90 11.95
C THR A 184 -28.83 13.63 10.69
N VAL A 185 -27.64 13.30 10.18
CA VAL A 185 -27.18 13.72 8.86
C VAL A 185 -27.45 12.60 7.86
N PHE A 186 -27.98 12.98 6.71
CA PHE A 186 -28.25 12.10 5.58
C PHE A 186 -27.39 12.47 4.40
N VAL A 187 -26.92 11.44 3.72
CA VAL A 187 -26.13 11.52 2.51
C VAL A 187 -26.94 10.85 1.42
N VAL A 188 -27.21 11.56 0.34
CA VAL A 188 -28.11 11.09 -0.73
C VAL A 188 -27.38 11.15 -2.08
N GLN A 189 -27.55 10.09 -2.86
CA GLN A 189 -27.17 9.98 -4.26
C GLN A 189 -28.44 9.89 -5.10
N GLY A 190 -28.57 10.81 -6.06
CA GLY A 190 -29.76 11.06 -6.86
C GLY A 190 -30.61 12.21 -6.32
N GLU A 191 -31.64 12.55 -7.10
CA GLU A 191 -32.61 13.59 -6.74
C GLU A 191 -33.39 13.23 -5.47
N LEU A 192 -33.56 14.18 -4.55
CA LEU A 192 -34.32 13.97 -3.30
C LEU A 192 -35.75 13.47 -3.54
N ASN A 193 -36.36 13.88 -4.66
CA ASN A 193 -37.73 13.56 -5.03
C ASN A 193 -37.86 12.21 -5.75
N ASN A 194 -36.73 11.60 -6.14
CA ASN A 194 -36.71 10.33 -6.83
C ASN A 194 -36.75 9.19 -5.79
N PRO A 195 -37.76 8.29 -5.82
CA PRO A 195 -37.84 7.18 -4.87
C PRO A 195 -36.71 6.16 -5.01
N ALA A 196 -36.02 6.14 -6.15
CA ALA A 196 -34.86 5.28 -6.39
C ALA A 196 -33.53 5.91 -5.93
N HIS A 197 -33.55 7.02 -5.17
CA HIS A 197 -32.34 7.56 -4.59
C HIS A 197 -31.70 6.56 -3.63
N LEU A 198 -30.37 6.57 -3.58
CA LEU A 198 -29.63 5.85 -2.54
C LEU A 198 -29.34 6.81 -1.41
N ARG A 199 -29.47 6.34 -0.17
CA ARG A 199 -29.18 7.17 1.00
C ARG A 199 -28.48 6.39 2.10
N ALA A 200 -27.65 7.10 2.84
CA ALA A 200 -27.07 6.66 4.08
C ALA A 200 -27.32 7.70 5.17
N ALA A 201 -27.30 7.28 6.43
CA ALA A 201 -27.59 8.16 7.55
C ALA A 201 -26.65 7.87 8.73
N MET A 202 -26.30 8.89 9.49
CA MET A 202 -25.65 8.74 10.79
C MET A 202 -26.09 9.82 11.79
N PRO A 203 -25.98 9.58 13.10
CA PRO A 203 -26.18 10.62 14.09
C PRO A 203 -25.20 11.78 13.91
N THR A 204 -25.68 13.02 13.89
CA THR A 204 -24.84 14.21 13.67
C THR A 204 -23.83 14.39 14.80
N ASP A 205 -24.19 14.03 16.03
CA ASP A 205 -23.31 14.10 17.20
C ASP A 205 -22.11 13.15 17.08
N VAL A 206 -22.30 11.98 16.47
CA VAL A 206 -21.19 11.06 16.16
C VAL A 206 -20.32 11.65 15.05
N ALA A 207 -20.93 12.21 14.01
CA ALA A 207 -20.22 12.80 12.87
C ALA A 207 -19.27 13.94 13.26
N VAL A 208 -19.71 14.83 14.17
CA VAL A 208 -18.90 16.00 14.58
C VAL A 208 -17.91 15.69 15.70
N ARG A 209 -18.04 14.54 16.38
CA ARG A 209 -17.13 14.10 17.45
C ARG A 209 -16.03 13.18 16.96
N THR A 210 -16.24 12.50 15.84
CA THR A 210 -15.25 11.57 15.29
C THR A 210 -14.06 12.36 14.74
N PRO A 211 -12.82 12.08 15.17
CA PRO A 211 -11.63 12.73 14.62
C PRO A 211 -11.52 12.54 13.11
N VAL A 212 -10.94 13.53 12.42
CA VAL A 212 -10.77 13.50 10.97
C VAL A 212 -9.88 12.32 10.57
N GLU A 213 -8.79 12.13 11.29
CA GLU A 213 -7.81 11.06 11.07
C GLU A 213 -8.47 9.68 11.15
N GLN A 214 -9.32 9.48 12.17
CA GLN A 214 -10.04 8.22 12.37
C GLN A 214 -11.03 7.97 11.23
N SER A 215 -11.75 9.00 10.78
CA SER A 215 -12.69 8.90 9.66
C SER A 215 -11.96 8.57 8.37
N LEU A 216 -10.84 9.23 8.08
CA LEU A 216 -10.05 8.98 6.87
C LEU A 216 -9.41 7.59 6.84
N GLN A 217 -9.00 7.06 8.00
CA GLN A 217 -8.54 5.67 8.09
C GLN A 217 -9.66 4.67 7.74
N GLN A 218 -10.88 4.92 8.22
CA GLN A 218 -12.05 4.10 7.90
C GLN A 218 -12.45 4.24 6.42
N LEU A 219 -12.35 5.45 5.86
CA LEU A 219 -12.60 5.73 4.45
C LEU A 219 -11.68 4.89 3.55
N GLU A 220 -10.40 4.80 3.88
CA GLU A 220 -9.44 4.02 3.11
C GLU A 220 -9.73 2.52 3.22
N THR A 221 -10.02 2.04 4.42
CA THR A 221 -10.40 0.63 4.66
C THR A 221 -11.62 0.24 3.81
N ALA A 222 -12.69 1.04 3.85
CA ALA A 222 -13.89 0.81 3.04
C ALA A 222 -13.61 0.89 1.52
N SER A 223 -12.66 1.74 1.11
CA SER A 223 -12.29 1.88 -0.30
C SER A 223 -11.52 0.67 -0.84
N VAL A 224 -10.63 0.11 -0.02
CA VAL A 224 -9.87 -1.11 -0.33
C VAL A 224 -10.80 -2.33 -0.37
N GLU A 225 -11.67 -2.50 0.61
CA GLU A 225 -12.66 -3.59 0.66
C GLU A 225 -13.54 -3.60 -0.59
N ARG A 226 -14.05 -2.44 -1.01
CA ARG A 226 -14.85 -2.32 -2.24
C ARG A 226 -14.06 -2.73 -3.47
N GLN A 227 -12.80 -2.29 -3.60
CA GLN A 227 -11.96 -2.66 -4.75
C GLN A 227 -11.72 -4.16 -4.83
N GLN A 228 -11.48 -4.81 -3.68
CA GLN A 228 -11.29 -6.26 -3.62
C GLN A 228 -12.57 -7.00 -4.03
N ALA A 229 -13.74 -6.55 -3.55
CA ALA A 229 -15.02 -7.14 -3.94
C ALA A 229 -15.28 -7.01 -5.45
N LEU A 230 -14.99 -5.85 -6.04
CA LEU A 230 -15.13 -5.62 -7.49
C LEU A 230 -14.16 -6.50 -8.29
N ALA A 231 -12.89 -6.63 -7.86
CA ALA A 231 -11.92 -7.49 -8.54
C ALA A 231 -12.35 -8.96 -8.52
N GLN A 232 -12.86 -9.46 -7.39
CA GLN A 232 -13.37 -10.83 -7.27
C GLN A 232 -14.58 -11.07 -8.17
N SER A 233 -15.51 -10.10 -8.26
CA SER A 233 -16.69 -10.24 -9.15
C SER A 233 -16.30 -10.35 -10.63
N GLN A 234 -15.33 -9.55 -11.09
CA GLN A 234 -14.86 -9.60 -12.48
C GLN A 234 -14.17 -10.93 -12.81
N GLN A 235 -13.45 -11.51 -11.85
CA GLN A 235 -12.82 -12.81 -12.04
C GLN A 235 -13.85 -13.93 -12.19
N GLN A 236 -14.90 -13.91 -11.36
CA GLN A 236 -16.00 -14.88 -11.45
C GLN A 236 -16.78 -14.75 -12.77
N ASP A 237 -17.03 -13.52 -13.23
CA ASP A 237 -17.70 -13.29 -14.52
C ASP A 237 -16.87 -13.79 -15.71
N MET A 238 -15.54 -13.61 -15.67
CA MET A 238 -14.64 -14.17 -16.69
C MET A 238 -14.64 -15.69 -16.67
N ASP A 239 -14.57 -16.31 -15.49
CA ASP A 239 -14.63 -17.76 -15.35
C ASP A 239 -15.97 -18.32 -15.86
N ASN A 240 -17.08 -17.64 -15.55
CA ASN A 240 -18.40 -18.07 -16.00
C ASN A 240 -18.56 -17.96 -17.53
N ARG A 241 -18.09 -16.86 -18.14
CA ARG A 241 -18.08 -16.70 -19.61
C ARG A 241 -17.18 -17.73 -20.30
N THR A 242 -16.05 -18.07 -19.69
CA THR A 242 -15.14 -19.09 -20.24
C THR A 242 -15.76 -20.48 -20.19
N ARG A 243 -16.56 -20.77 -19.15
CA ARG A 243 -17.33 -22.02 -19.05
C ARG A 243 -18.48 -22.07 -20.06
N GLU A 244 -19.25 -20.99 -20.20
CA GLU A 244 -20.39 -20.94 -21.14
C GLU A 244 -19.94 -21.08 -22.60
N ASN A 245 -18.81 -20.48 -22.99
CA ASN A 245 -18.26 -20.62 -24.35
C ASN A 245 -17.60 -21.99 -24.63
N ALA A 246 -17.41 -22.83 -23.61
CA ALA A 246 -16.82 -24.17 -23.76
C ALA A 246 -17.89 -25.28 -23.90
N THR A 247 -19.17 -24.92 -23.91
CA THR A 247 -20.34 -25.81 -24.12
C THR A 247 -21.01 -25.53 -25.45
#